data_AF-A0A965XWT7-F1
#
_entry.id   AF-A0A965XWT7-F1
#
_cell.length_a   1.000
_cell.length_b   1.000
_cell.length_c   1.000
_cell.angle_alpha   90.00
_cell.angle_beta   90.00
_cell.angle_gamma   90.00
#
_symmetry.space_group_name_H-M   'P 1'
#
loop_
_entity.id
_entity.type
_entity.pdbx_description
1 polymer ?
#
loop_
_entity_poly.entity_id
_entity_poly.type
_entity_poly.pdbx_seq_one_letter_code
_entity_poly.pdbx_strand_id
1 'polypeptide(L)' 'MKEIVITKQRLRRELSFLLMSFLFAFLLNVFAVFVYNTPWIEIFTQIGYVLAITVVAYFLVAIIRGILLLLKKTLVKQ' A
#
# COMPACT_ATOMS: atom_id res chain seq x y z
N MET A 1 -23.39 -17.91 -3.80
CA MET A 1 -22.17 -17.10 -3.55
C MET A 1 -21.05 -17.73 -4.35
N LYS A 2 -20.55 -17.07 -5.40
CA LYS A 2 -19.57 -17.64 -6.33
C LYS A 2 -18.24 -17.90 -5.60
N GLU A 3 -17.70 -19.10 -5.79
CA GLU A 3 -16.41 -19.49 -5.26
C GLU A 3 -15.34 -18.53 -5.76
N ILE A 4 -14.85 -17.69 -4.85
CA ILE A 4 -13.68 -16.87 -5.12
C ILE A 4 -12.52 -17.85 -5.29
N VAL A 5 -12.09 -18.06 -6.54
CA VAL A 5 -10.97 -18.94 -6.94
C VAL A 5 -9.62 -18.44 -6.37
N ILE A 6 -9.62 -17.36 -5.59
CA ILE A 6 -8.50 -16.86 -4.81
C ILE A 6 -8.60 -17.45 -3.40
N THR A 7 -7.64 -18.30 -3.04
CA THR A 7 -7.51 -18.86 -1.69
C THR A 7 -7.59 -17.73 -0.65
N LYS A 8 -8.46 -17.88 0.37
CA LYS A 8 -8.65 -16.90 1.45
C LYS A 8 -7.33 -16.43 2.11
N GLN A 9 -6.29 -17.27 2.07
CA GLN A 9 -4.93 -16.95 2.54
C GLN A 9 -4.23 -15.87 1.69
N ARG A 10 -4.36 -15.90 0.37
CA ARG A 10 -3.80 -14.86 -0.51
C ARG A 10 -4.51 -13.53 -0.30
N LEU A 11 -5.85 -13.55 -0.21
CA LEU A 11 -6.64 -12.35 0.02
C LEU A 11 -6.26 -11.65 1.35
N ARG A 12 -6.08 -12.41 2.44
CA ARG A 12 -5.62 -11.85 3.71
C ARG A 12 -4.23 -11.22 3.62
N ARG A 13 -3.32 -11.81 2.83
CA ARG A 13 -2.00 -11.25 2.57
C ARG A 13 -2.11 -9.92 1.84
N GLU A 14 -2.82 -9.88 0.71
CA GLU A 14 -2.97 -8.67 -0.10
C GLU A 14 -3.63 -7.54 0.72
N LEU A 15 -4.67 -7.86 1.49
CA LEU A 15 -5.34 -6.89 2.35
C LEU A 15 -4.40 -6.32 3.44
N SER A 16 -3.53 -7.17 4.01
CA SER A 16 -2.53 -6.71 4.98
C SER A 16 -1.51 -5.75 4.37
N PHE A 17 -1.08 -5.97 3.12
CA PHE A 17 -0.18 -5.05 2.43
C PHE A 17 -0.86 -3.73 2.07
N LEU A 18 -2.13 -3.79 1.68
CA LEU A 18 -2.92 -2.59 1.41
C LEU A 18 -3.13 -1.77 2.69
N LEU A 19 -3.47 -2.42 3.80
CA LEU A 19 -3.58 -1.79 5.12
C LEU A 19 -2.26 -1.14 5.57
N MET A 20 -1.14 -1.83 5.37
CA MET A 20 0.18 -1.30 5.74
C MET A 20 0.56 -0.08 4.88
N SER A 21 0.23 -0.12 3.59
CA SER A 21 0.44 1.02 2.67
C SER A 21 -0.45 2.21 3.03
N PHE A 22 -1.71 1.94 3.41
CA PHE A 22 -2.65 2.96 3.87
C PHE A 22 -2.17 3.61 5.16
N LEU A 23 -1.75 2.81 6.13
CA LEU A 23 -1.23 3.31 7.40
C LEU A 23 0.01 4.19 7.19
N PHE A 24 0.91 3.77 6.30
CA PHE A 24 2.10 4.55 5.95
C PHE A 24 1.74 5.89 5.29
N ALA A 25 0.84 5.90 4.31
CA ALA A 25 0.38 7.12 3.66
C ALA A 25 -0.34 8.07 4.64
N PHE A 26 -1.13 7.52 5.56
CA PHE A 26 -1.80 8.29 6.60
C PHE A 26 -0.78 8.93 7.57
N LEU A 27 0.24 8.19 7.99
CA LEU A 27 1.32 8.72 8.83
C LEU A 27 2.11 9.83 8.11
N LEU A 28 2.39 9.67 6.82
CA LEU A 28 3.02 10.74 6.02
C LEU A 28 2.14 11.98 5.94
N ASN A 29 0.83 11.82 5.82
CA ASN A 29 -0.11 12.93 5.81
C ASN A 29 -0.10 13.69 7.14
N VAL A 30 -0.18 12.96 8.26
CA VAL A 30 -0.06 13.54 9.61
C VAL A 30 1.30 14.21 9.81
N PHE A 31 2.39 13.57 9.38
CA PHE A 31 3.74 14.12 9.47
C PHE A 31 3.90 15.42 8.66
N ALA A 32 3.28 15.50 7.48
CA ALA A 32 3.28 16.72 6.69
C ALA A 32 2.61 17.89 7.45
N VAL A 33 1.51 17.63 8.14
CA VAL A 33 0.84 18.65 8.98
C VAL A 33 1.76 19.14 10.09
N PHE A 34 2.51 18.25 10.75
CA PHE A 34 3.50 18.62 11.76
C PHE A 34 4.68 19.43 11.19
N VAL A 35 5.24 19.02 10.04
CA VAL A 35 6.43 19.66 9.46
C VAL A 35 6.11 21.02 8.86
N TYR A 36 4.99 21.13 8.13
CA TYR A 36 4.60 22.35 7.44
C TYR A 36 3.72 23.27 8.30
N ASN A 37 3.45 22.90 9.56
CA ASN A 37 2.57 23.62 10.49
C ASN A 37 1.22 24.01 9.85
N THR A 38 0.67 23.14 9.01
CA THR A 38 -0.61 23.40 8.35
C THR A 38 -1.77 23.19 9.33
N PRO A 39 -2.94 23.81 9.09
CA PRO A 39 -4.09 23.65 9.97
C PRO A 39 -4.54 22.18 10.05
N TRP A 40 -4.85 21.70 11.26
CA TRP A 40 -5.25 20.31 11.54
C TRP A 40 -6.44 19.80 10.71
N ILE A 41 -7.30 20.70 10.22
CA ILE A 41 -8.40 20.36 9.32
C ILE A 41 -7.90 19.76 7.99
N GLU A 42 -6.67 20.07 7.59
CA GLU A 42 -6.07 19.55 6.37
C GLU A 42 -5.95 18.04 6.36
N ILE A 43 -5.75 17.41 7.53
CA ILE A 43 -5.72 15.94 7.67
C ILE A 43 -7.02 15.31 7.11
N PHE A 44 -8.16 15.95 7.33
CA PHE A 44 -9.46 15.46 6.85
C PHE A 44 -9.73 15.86 5.39
N THR A 45 -9.42 17.10 5.02
CA THR A 45 -9.66 17.57 3.64
C THR A 45 -8.75 16.89 2.62
N GLN A 46 -7.57 16.40 3.04
CA GLN A 46 -6.61 15.73 2.17
C GLN A 46 -6.82 14.22 2.07
N ILE A 47 -7.92 13.67 2.60
CA ILE A 47 -8.15 12.21 2.60
C ILE A 47 -8.15 11.61 1.18
N GLY A 48 -8.58 12.37 0.17
CA GLY A 48 -8.47 11.99 -1.24
C GLY A 48 -7.02 11.80 -1.70
N TYR A 49 -6.12 12.69 -1.28
CA TYR A 49 -4.69 12.57 -1.55
C TYR A 49 -4.06 11.40 -0.78
N VAL A 50 -4.48 11.18 0.48
CA VAL A 50 -4.02 10.01 1.27
C VAL A 50 -4.37 8.71 0.56
N LEU A 51 -5.59 8.59 0.02
CA LEU A 51 -6.01 7.44 -0.77
C LEU A 51 -5.21 7.29 -2.06
N ALA A 52 -4.98 8.39 -2.80
CA ALA A 52 -4.17 8.35 -4.02
C ALA A 52 -2.73 7.91 -3.73
N ILE A 53 -2.09 8.49 -2.70
CA ILE A 53 -0.74 8.11 -2.26
C ILE A 53 -0.71 6.65 -1.80
N THR A 54 -1.74 6.18 -1.10
CA THR A 54 -1.86 4.77 -0.69
C THR A 54 -1.84 3.85 -1.91
N VAL A 55 -2.62 4.16 -2.95
CA VAL A 55 -2.68 3.36 -4.18
C VAL A 55 -1.33 3.35 -4.89
N VAL A 56 -0.67 4.51 -5.01
CA VAL A 56 0.66 4.64 -5.62
C VAL A 56 1.70 3.85 -4.82
N ALA A 57 1.72 4.00 -3.49
CA ALA A 57 2.62 3.28 -2.61
C ALA A 57 2.41 1.76 -2.68
N TYR A 58 1.16 1.31 -2.67
CA TYR A 58 0.81 -0.09 -2.86
C TYR A 58 1.33 -0.61 -4.20
N PHE A 59 1.15 0.15 -5.28
CA PHE A 59 1.61 -0.23 -6.61
C PHE A 59 3.14 -0.34 -6.68
N LEU A 60 3.88 0.59 -6.06
CA LEU A 60 5.35 0.53 -5.95
C LEU A 60 5.81 -0.73 -5.21
N VAL A 61 5.20 -1.02 -4.05
CA VAL A 61 5.49 -2.24 -3.28
C VAL A 61 5.16 -3.50 -4.09
N ALA A 62 4.05 -3.50 -4.82
CA ALA A 62 3.65 -4.60 -5.68
C ALA A 62 4.66 -4.83 -6.82
N ILE A 63 5.16 -3.77 -7.46
CA ILE A 63 6.21 -3.85 -8.48
C ILE A 63 7.49 -4.45 -7.91
N ILE A 64 7.97 -3.95 -6.76
CA ILE A 64 9.18 -4.47 -6.11
C ILE A 64 9.03 -5.95 -5.81
N ARG A 65 7.88 -6.39 -5.27
CA ARG A 65 7.62 -7.81 -5.02
C ARG A 65 7.55 -8.63 -6.31
N GLY A 66 6.91 -8.10 -7.36
CA GLY A 66 6.89 -8.72 -8.68
C GLY A 66 8.30 -8.97 -9.21
N ILE A 67 9.18 -7.97 -9.13
CA ILE A 67 10.59 -8.08 -9.53
C ILE A 67 11.33 -9.11 -8.67
N LEU A 68 11.20 -9.07 -7.34
CA LEU A 68 11.86 -10.04 -6.45
C LEU A 68 11.39 -11.48 -6.70
N LEU A 69 10.12 -11.69 -7.01
CA LEU A 69 9.57 -13.00 -7.37
C LEU A 69 10.11 -13.49 -8.70
N LEU A 70 10.20 -12.61 -9.70
CA LEU A 70 10.81 -12.93 -10.99
C LEU A 70 12.29 -13.29 -10.83
N LEU A 71 13.06 -12.51 -10.06
CA LEU A 71 14.47 -12.78 -9.76
C LEU A 71 14.64 -14.13 -9.05
N LYS A 72 13.85 -14.42 -8.01
CA LYS A 72 13.87 -15.73 -7.34
C LYS A 72 13.54 -16.86 -8.30
N LYS A 73 12.56 -16.69 -9.17
CA LYS A 73 12.17 -17.72 -10.14
C LYS A 73 13.29 -18.00 -11.15
N THR A 74 14.04 -16.97 -11.56
CA THR A 74 15.21 -17.13 -12.44
C THR A 74 16.39 -17.77 -11.72
N LEU A 75 16.66 -17.39 -10.47
CA LEU A 75 17.76 -17.93 -9.65
C LEU A 75 17.53 -19.38 -9.20
N VAL A 76 16.29 -19.79 -8.92
CA VAL A 76 15.95 -21.18 -8.53
C VAL A 76 15.92 -22.12 -9.75
N LYS A 77 15.97 -21.58 -10.97
CA LYS A 77 15.96 -22.35 -12.22
C LYS A 77 17.36 -22.59 -12.80
N GLN A 78 18.40 -22.03 -12.18
CA GLN A 78 19.81 -22.39 -12.42
C GLN A 78 20.26 -23.43 -11.41
#